data_AF-A0A957LHB1-F1
#
_entry.id   AF-A0A957LHB1-F1
#
_cell.length_a   1.000
_cell.length_b   1.000
_cell.length_c   1.000
_cell.angle_alpha   90.00
_cell.angle_beta   90.00
_cell.angle_gamma   90.00
#
_symmetry.space_group_name_H-M   'P 1'
#
loop_
_entity.id
_entity.type
_entity.pdbx_description
1 polymer ?
#
loop_
_entity_poly.entity_id
_entity_poly.type
_entity_poly.pdbx_seq_one_letter_code
_entity_poly.pdbx_strand_id
1 'polypeptide(L)'
;MELERDQLQTDILALYTREHEEMGEAGTLERLERGAALSKEWNLPKTLADGGVLVFPHAGVLDCGHQIAACVHAALDSGADKVLVVSVLHAFTAEMEQARRNVAAGGDPALEKHWGIQGPGLDGLQNWRSDHVLISWRHFWEAEVKRRGLENPPLVIERFPYLAGGHPEKLPGIEELQEIAKDA
;
A
#
# COMPACT_ATOMS: atom_id res chain seq x y z
N MET A 1 -20.53 3.41 -21.11
CA MET A 1 -20.91 2.26 -20.28
C MET A 1 -20.57 2.65 -18.86
N GLU A 2 -21.57 2.81 -18.00
CA GLU A 2 -21.31 3.05 -16.58
C GLU A 2 -20.73 1.76 -16.01
N LEU A 3 -19.61 1.89 -15.30
CA LEU A 3 -18.89 0.74 -14.78
C LEU A 3 -19.45 0.47 -13.39
N GLU A 4 -20.03 -0.72 -13.18
CA GLU A 4 -20.52 -1.16 -11.87
C GLU A 4 -19.34 -1.35 -10.92
N ARG A 5 -18.99 -0.30 -10.17
CA ARG A 5 -17.74 -0.25 -9.40
C ARG A 5 -17.70 -1.23 -8.25
N ASP A 6 -18.85 -1.51 -7.64
CA ASP A 6 -18.97 -2.51 -6.58
C ASP A 6 -18.65 -3.92 -7.11
N GLN A 7 -19.10 -4.22 -8.35
CA GLN A 7 -18.75 -5.46 -9.01
C GLN A 7 -17.26 -5.49 -9.38
N LEU A 8 -16.71 -4.39 -9.90
CA LEU A 8 -15.27 -4.29 -10.20
C LEU A 8 -14.43 -4.53 -8.94
N GLN A 9 -14.79 -3.94 -7.81
CA GLN A 9 -14.10 -4.15 -6.53
C GLN A 9 -14.12 -5.64 -6.15
N THR A 10 -15.29 -6.26 -6.25
CA THR A 10 -15.47 -7.70 -5.98
C THR A 10 -14.60 -8.56 -6.90
N ASP A 11 -14.58 -8.26 -8.20
CA ASP A 11 -13.81 -9.02 -9.19
C ASP A 11 -12.31 -8.88 -8.97
N ILE A 12 -11.84 -7.68 -8.60
CA ILE A 12 -10.44 -7.43 -8.26
C ILE A 12 -10.05 -8.21 -7.01
N LEU A 13 -10.85 -8.16 -5.94
CA LEU A 13 -10.57 -8.91 -4.72
C LEU A 13 -10.52 -10.42 -5.00
N ALA A 14 -11.46 -10.93 -5.80
CA ALA A 14 -11.47 -12.33 -6.22
C ALA A 14 -10.24 -12.71 -7.06
N LEU A 15 -9.75 -11.82 -7.91
CA LEU A 15 -8.51 -11.99 -8.67
C LEU A 15 -7.30 -12.18 -7.73
N TYR A 16 -7.07 -11.26 -6.79
CA TYR A 16 -5.93 -11.38 -5.87
C TYR A 16 -6.02 -12.62 -4.98
N THR A 17 -7.21 -12.96 -4.49
CA THR A 17 -7.42 -14.19 -3.73
C THR A 17 -7.00 -15.41 -4.56
N ARG A 18 -7.51 -15.53 -5.79
CA ARG A 18 -7.16 -16.65 -6.68
C ARG A 18 -5.67 -16.70 -6.98
N GLU A 19 -5.04 -15.56 -7.26
CA GLU A 19 -3.61 -15.54 -7.57
C GLU A 19 -2.76 -15.95 -6.35
N HIS A 20 -3.12 -15.52 -5.14
CA HIS A 20 -2.44 -15.99 -3.93
C HIS A 20 -2.66 -17.48 -3.67
N GLU A 21 -3.86 -18.00 -3.92
CA GLU A 21 -4.16 -19.43 -3.85
C GLU A 21 -3.35 -20.24 -4.87
N GLU A 22 -3.21 -19.73 -6.10
CA GLU A 22 -2.43 -20.35 -7.18
C GLU A 22 -0.93 -20.40 -6.85
N MET A 23 -0.38 -19.32 -6.28
CA MET A 23 1.00 -19.33 -5.80
C MET A 23 1.21 -20.38 -4.71
N GLY A 24 0.26 -20.49 -3.79
CA GLY A 24 0.41 -21.27 -2.57
C GLY A 24 1.65 -20.88 -1.77
N GLU A 25 2.07 -21.75 -0.85
CA GLU A 25 3.27 -21.52 -0.04
C GLU A 25 4.54 -21.51 -0.89
N ALA A 26 4.71 -22.50 -1.77
CA ALA A 26 5.91 -22.62 -2.60
C ALA A 26 6.13 -21.40 -3.51
N GLY A 27 5.07 -20.91 -4.19
CA GLY A 27 5.15 -19.72 -5.04
C GLY A 27 5.33 -18.43 -4.26
N THR A 28 4.84 -18.36 -3.01
CA THR A 28 5.11 -17.25 -2.10
C THR A 28 6.59 -17.22 -1.72
N LEU A 29 7.16 -18.36 -1.33
CA LEU A 29 8.57 -18.47 -0.95
C LEU A 29 9.51 -18.19 -2.13
N GLU A 30 9.21 -18.67 -3.33
CA GLU A 30 10.01 -18.39 -4.53
C GLU A 30 10.07 -16.89 -4.84
N ARG A 31 8.95 -16.17 -4.70
CA ARG A 31 8.92 -14.71 -4.88
C ARG A 31 9.67 -13.97 -3.78
N LEU A 32 9.59 -14.44 -2.54
CA LEU A 32 10.40 -13.92 -1.43
C LEU A 32 11.90 -14.08 -1.71
N GLU A 33 12.34 -15.25 -2.18
CA GLU A 33 13.74 -15.49 -2.54
C GLU A 33 14.23 -14.56 -3.65
N ARG A 34 13.42 -14.39 -4.71
CA ARG A 34 13.74 -13.42 -5.78
C ARG A 34 13.73 -11.99 -5.28
N GLY A 35 12.78 -11.64 -4.42
CA GLY A 35 12.70 -10.33 -3.79
C GLY A 35 13.92 -10.03 -2.93
N ALA A 36 14.40 -10.99 -2.14
CA ALA A 36 15.62 -10.87 -1.35
C ALA A 36 16.84 -10.60 -2.24
N ALA A 37 16.96 -11.33 -3.36
CA ALA A 37 18.04 -11.12 -4.32
C ALA A 37 18.02 -9.71 -4.91
N LEU A 38 16.85 -9.24 -5.37
CA LEU A 38 16.68 -7.87 -5.90
C LEU A 38 16.95 -6.79 -4.85
N SER A 39 16.44 -6.97 -3.63
CA SER A 39 16.63 -6.04 -2.52
C SER A 39 18.12 -5.83 -2.23
N LYS A 40 18.88 -6.93 -2.23
CA LYS A 40 20.34 -6.89 -2.07
C LYS A 40 21.05 -6.30 -3.28
N GLU A 41 20.67 -6.68 -4.50
CA GLU A 41 21.29 -6.21 -5.75
C GLU A 41 21.23 -4.69 -5.85
N TRP A 42 20.09 -4.10 -5.50
CA TRP A 42 19.86 -2.65 -5.58
C TRP A 42 20.11 -1.92 -4.27
N ASN A 43 20.54 -2.64 -3.22
CA ASN A 43 20.78 -2.10 -1.88
C ASN A 43 19.58 -1.30 -1.32
N LEU A 44 18.37 -1.83 -1.54
CA LEU A 44 17.12 -1.19 -1.13
C LEU A 44 17.00 -0.93 0.39
N PRO A 45 17.50 -1.80 1.30
CA PRO A 45 17.45 -1.51 2.72
C PRO A 45 18.21 -0.22 3.07
N LYS A 46 19.37 0.02 2.42
CA LYS A 46 20.12 1.26 2.61
C LYS A 46 19.36 2.48 2.09
N THR A 47 18.67 2.36 0.96
CA THR A 47 17.83 3.44 0.45
C THR A 47 16.81 3.90 1.49
N LEU A 48 16.13 2.97 2.16
CA LEU A 48 15.21 3.30 3.25
C LEU A 48 15.94 3.89 4.46
N ALA A 49 17.05 3.27 4.89
CA ALA A 49 17.83 3.75 6.03
C ALA A 49 18.41 5.16 5.85
N ASP A 50 18.65 5.59 4.61
CA ASP A 50 19.11 6.94 4.27
C ASP A 50 17.95 7.96 4.15
N GLY A 51 16.71 7.56 4.45
CA GLY A 51 15.50 8.40 4.36
C GLY A 51 14.87 8.44 2.96
N GLY A 52 15.22 7.48 2.09
CA GLY A 52 14.64 7.33 0.76
C GLY A 52 13.29 6.60 0.78
N VAL A 53 12.67 6.50 -0.39
CA VAL A 53 11.35 5.86 -0.58
C VAL A 53 11.44 4.80 -1.65
N LEU A 54 10.74 3.67 -1.44
CA LEU A 54 10.58 2.62 -2.44
C LEU A 54 9.17 2.65 -3.01
N VAL A 55 9.06 2.53 -4.33
CA VAL A 55 7.79 2.45 -5.06
C VAL A 55 7.76 1.12 -5.79
N PHE A 56 6.69 0.35 -5.60
CA PHE A 56 6.51 -0.95 -6.23
C PHE A 56 5.15 -1.05 -6.93
N PRO A 57 5.07 -1.81 -8.04
CA PRO A 57 3.78 -2.18 -8.62
C PRO A 57 3.03 -3.14 -7.69
N HIS A 58 1.70 -3.03 -7.68
CA HIS A 58 0.85 -3.86 -6.81
C HIS A 58 -0.16 -4.72 -7.57
N ALA A 59 -0.19 -4.67 -8.92
CA ALA A 59 -1.17 -5.35 -9.75
C ALA A 59 -0.62 -6.64 -10.36
N GLY A 60 -1.34 -7.75 -10.18
CA GLY A 60 -0.95 -9.08 -10.67
C GLY A 60 0.21 -9.65 -9.87
N VAL A 61 -0.08 -10.31 -8.75
CA VAL A 61 0.97 -10.82 -7.84
C VAL A 61 1.77 -11.95 -8.48
N LEU A 62 1.19 -12.66 -9.44
CA LEU A 62 1.89 -13.67 -10.23
C LEU A 62 3.04 -13.06 -11.03
N ASP A 63 2.86 -11.85 -11.56
CA ASP A 63 3.85 -11.15 -12.36
C ASP A 63 4.81 -10.34 -11.48
N CYS A 64 4.28 -9.48 -10.61
CA CYS A 64 5.07 -8.47 -9.89
C CYS A 64 5.37 -8.80 -8.43
N GLY A 65 4.91 -9.94 -7.90
CA GLY A 65 5.03 -10.26 -6.47
C GLY A 65 6.46 -10.26 -5.93
N HIS A 66 7.45 -10.61 -6.77
CA HIS A 66 8.87 -10.54 -6.41
C HIS A 66 9.38 -9.10 -6.19
N GLN A 67 8.79 -8.09 -6.84
CA GLN A 67 9.12 -6.67 -6.63
C GLN A 67 8.50 -6.15 -5.32
N ILE A 68 7.28 -6.60 -5.00
CA ILE A 68 6.64 -6.35 -3.70
C ILE A 68 7.50 -6.96 -2.58
N ALA A 69 7.87 -8.24 -2.75
CA ALA A 69 8.75 -8.94 -1.83
C ALA A 69 10.10 -8.23 -1.64
N ALA A 70 10.70 -7.67 -2.70
CA ALA A 70 11.93 -6.90 -2.57
C ALA A 70 11.78 -5.70 -1.61
N CYS A 71 10.64 -5.01 -1.66
CA CYS A 71 10.34 -3.91 -0.75
C CYS A 71 10.05 -4.40 0.68
N VAL A 72 9.40 -5.57 0.85
CA VAL A 72 9.23 -6.21 2.18
C VAL A 72 10.58 -6.54 2.79
N HIS A 73 11.48 -7.15 2.02
CA HIS A 73 12.85 -7.41 2.45
C HIS A 73 13.56 -6.12 2.83
N ALA A 74 13.50 -5.10 1.97
CA ALA A 74 14.10 -3.80 2.26
C ALA A 74 13.62 -3.18 3.58
N ALA A 75 12.32 -3.24 3.85
CA ALA A 75 11.72 -2.71 5.06
C ALA A 75 12.11 -3.52 6.32
N LEU A 76 12.18 -4.85 6.23
CA LEU A 76 12.62 -5.71 7.33
C LEU A 76 14.13 -5.60 7.60
N ASP A 77 14.93 -5.29 6.58
CA ASP A 77 16.40 -5.24 6.63
C ASP A 77 16.96 -3.81 6.79
N SER A 78 16.12 -2.78 6.83
CA SER A 78 16.54 -1.37 6.95
C SER A 78 17.11 -1.02 8.32
N GLY A 79 16.75 -1.79 9.35
CA GLY A 79 17.05 -1.50 10.75
C GLY A 79 16.09 -0.50 11.40
N ALA A 80 15.01 -0.10 10.72
CA ALA A 80 13.99 0.77 11.27
C ALA A 80 13.05 0.02 12.23
N ASP A 81 12.64 0.69 13.30
CA ASP A 81 11.64 0.16 14.25
C ASP A 81 10.20 0.35 13.73
N LYS A 82 10.01 1.25 12.76
CA LYS A 82 8.75 1.59 12.13
C LYS A 82 8.90 1.55 10.61
N VAL A 83 7.81 1.24 9.92
CA VAL A 83 7.73 1.26 8.46
C VAL A 83 6.44 1.98 8.08
N LEU A 84 6.55 3.08 7.36
CA LEU A 84 5.40 3.78 6.79
C LEU A 84 5.09 3.26 5.38
N VAL A 85 3.91 2.67 5.20
CA VAL A 85 3.41 2.22 3.91
C VAL A 85 2.26 3.10 3.48
N VAL A 86 2.43 3.79 2.35
CA VAL A 86 1.44 4.72 1.81
C VAL A 86 0.84 4.16 0.53
N SER A 87 -0.49 4.18 0.44
CA SER A 87 -1.17 3.82 -0.81
C SER A 87 -2.38 4.69 -1.10
N VAL A 88 -2.44 5.31 -2.27
CA VAL A 88 -3.57 6.17 -2.66
C VAL A 88 -4.85 5.34 -2.79
N LEU A 89 -5.94 5.79 -2.16
CA LEU A 89 -7.22 5.08 -2.22
C LEU A 89 -7.80 5.03 -3.62
N HIS A 90 -8.29 3.85 -3.98
CA HIS A 90 -9.09 3.66 -5.17
C HIS A 90 -10.52 4.17 -4.96
N ALA A 91 -11.06 4.82 -5.99
CA ALA A 91 -12.44 5.30 -5.98
C ALA A 91 -13.43 4.16 -6.28
N PHE A 92 -13.70 3.30 -5.29
CA PHE A 92 -14.59 2.14 -5.47
C PHE A 92 -16.08 2.46 -5.32
N THR A 93 -16.46 3.57 -4.70
CA THR A 93 -17.86 4.00 -4.64
C THR A 93 -18.18 5.01 -5.73
N ALA A 94 -19.47 5.12 -6.09
CA ALA A 94 -19.94 6.16 -7.01
C ALA A 94 -19.65 7.58 -6.46
N GLU A 95 -19.81 7.78 -5.14
CA GLU A 95 -19.53 9.06 -4.47
C GLU A 95 -18.04 9.44 -4.57
N MET A 96 -17.14 8.48 -4.33
CA MET A 96 -15.71 8.70 -4.51
C MET A 96 -15.38 9.00 -5.97
N GLU A 97 -15.86 8.21 -6.92
CA GLU A 97 -15.58 8.47 -8.33
C GLU A 97 -16.09 9.84 -8.79
N GLN A 98 -17.25 10.26 -8.30
CA GLN A 98 -17.78 11.59 -8.59
C GLN A 98 -16.87 12.68 -8.01
N ALA A 99 -16.42 12.55 -6.76
CA ALA A 99 -15.46 13.48 -6.15
C ALA A 99 -14.17 13.58 -6.96
N ARG A 100 -13.62 12.44 -7.41
CA ARG A 100 -12.44 12.39 -8.29
C ARG A 100 -12.67 13.14 -9.60
N ARG A 101 -13.84 13.00 -10.22
CA ARG A 101 -14.21 13.73 -11.45
C ARG A 101 -14.35 15.23 -11.22
N ASN A 102 -14.97 15.63 -10.12
CA ASN A 102 -15.12 17.05 -9.75
C ASN A 102 -13.76 17.72 -9.61
N VAL A 103 -12.85 17.11 -8.85
CA VAL A 103 -11.49 17.63 -8.64
C VAL A 103 -10.71 17.64 -9.95
N ALA A 104 -10.82 16.58 -10.78
CA ALA A 104 -10.19 16.54 -12.10
C ALA A 104 -10.72 17.62 -13.07
N ALA A 105 -11.97 18.09 -12.88
CA ALA A 105 -12.56 19.19 -13.62
C ALA A 105 -12.19 20.58 -13.05
N GLY A 106 -11.32 20.66 -12.05
CA GLY A 106 -10.86 21.89 -11.42
C GLY A 106 -11.63 22.28 -10.14
N GLY A 107 -12.47 21.39 -9.61
CA GLY A 107 -13.12 21.57 -8.32
C GLY A 107 -12.14 21.56 -7.14
N ASP A 108 -12.52 22.25 -6.05
CA ASP A 108 -11.72 22.29 -4.82
C ASP A 108 -11.92 20.98 -4.01
N PRO A 109 -10.87 20.17 -3.78
CA PRO A 109 -10.99 18.96 -2.99
C PRO A 109 -11.44 19.21 -1.54
N ALA A 110 -11.27 20.43 -1.01
CA ALA A 110 -11.77 20.80 0.32
C ALA A 110 -13.29 20.72 0.48
N LEU A 111 -14.02 20.66 -0.63
CA LEU A 111 -15.47 20.51 -0.65
C LEU A 111 -15.91 19.03 -0.71
N GLU A 112 -14.97 18.12 -0.94
CA GLU A 112 -15.25 16.69 -1.12
C GLU A 112 -15.16 15.95 0.22
N LYS A 113 -16.25 15.28 0.60
CA LYS A 113 -16.35 14.50 1.85
C LYS A 113 -15.22 13.50 2.08
N HIS A 114 -14.69 12.92 0.99
CA HIS A 114 -13.69 11.86 1.06
C HIS A 114 -12.25 12.38 1.11
N TRP A 115 -12.02 13.69 0.98
CA TRP A 115 -10.67 14.26 0.94
C TRP A 115 -9.94 14.11 2.27
N GLY A 116 -8.69 13.63 2.20
CA GLY A 116 -7.84 13.44 3.38
C GLY A 116 -7.19 12.07 3.42
N ILE A 117 -6.63 11.75 4.58
CA ILE A 117 -5.90 10.50 4.83
C ILE A 117 -6.75 9.58 5.71
N GLN A 118 -6.88 8.32 5.29
CA GLN A 118 -7.51 7.26 6.08
C GLN A 118 -6.48 6.20 6.50
N GLY A 119 -6.82 5.37 7.48
CA GLY A 119 -6.00 4.21 7.84
C GLY A 119 -6.30 3.66 9.23
N PRO A 120 -5.64 2.55 9.63
CA PRO A 120 -5.74 2.01 10.97
C PRO A 120 -5.39 3.05 12.04
N GLY A 121 -6.23 3.14 13.07
CA GLY A 121 -6.03 4.05 14.20
C GLY A 121 -6.50 5.49 13.98
N LEU A 122 -6.93 5.85 12.76
CA LEU A 122 -7.52 7.16 12.48
C LEU A 122 -9.05 7.12 12.61
N ASP A 123 -9.60 8.21 13.17
CA ASP A 123 -11.04 8.46 13.17
C ASP A 123 -11.54 8.82 11.76
N GLY A 124 -12.85 8.67 11.52
CA GLY A 124 -13.49 9.07 10.27
C GLY A 124 -13.75 7.92 9.30
N LEU A 125 -13.64 8.20 8.01
CA LEU A 125 -13.99 7.25 6.94
C LEU A 125 -13.04 6.05 6.92
N GLN A 126 -13.59 4.89 6.57
CA GLN A 126 -12.90 3.59 6.60
C GLN A 126 -12.97 2.87 5.24
N ASN A 127 -12.99 3.64 4.14
CA ASN A 127 -13.05 3.10 2.78
C ASN A 127 -11.84 2.20 2.46
N TRP A 128 -10.70 2.46 3.11
CA TRP A 128 -9.48 1.66 2.98
C TRP A 128 -9.65 0.17 3.31
N ARG A 129 -10.64 -0.20 4.14
CA ARG A 129 -10.84 -1.58 4.58
C ARG A 129 -11.26 -2.52 3.44
N SER A 130 -11.89 -1.97 2.40
CA SER A 130 -12.29 -2.73 1.21
C SER A 130 -11.34 -2.52 0.03
N ASP A 131 -10.27 -1.74 0.19
CA ASP A 131 -9.27 -1.56 -0.86
C ASP A 131 -8.36 -2.80 -0.98
N HIS A 132 -7.94 -3.10 -2.20
CA HIS A 132 -7.12 -4.26 -2.52
C HIS A 132 -5.61 -3.94 -2.50
N VAL A 133 -5.24 -2.66 -2.50
CA VAL A 133 -3.91 -2.20 -2.89
C VAL A 133 -2.75 -2.72 -2.03
N LEU A 134 -2.99 -3.04 -0.75
CA LEU A 134 -1.96 -3.60 0.14
C LEU A 134 -2.14 -5.10 0.43
N ILE A 135 -3.07 -5.80 -0.24
CA ILE A 135 -3.32 -7.22 0.02
C ILE A 135 -2.05 -8.06 -0.20
N SER A 136 -1.35 -7.90 -1.32
CA SER A 136 -0.12 -8.64 -1.59
C SER A 136 1.07 -8.19 -0.74
N TRP A 137 1.15 -6.90 -0.39
CA TRP A 137 2.16 -6.42 0.56
C TRP A 137 2.03 -7.12 1.91
N ARG A 138 0.83 -7.11 2.49
CA ARG A 138 0.53 -7.77 3.77
C ARG A 138 0.81 -9.27 3.70
N HIS A 139 0.41 -9.93 2.61
CA HIS A 139 0.69 -11.36 2.38
C HIS A 139 2.18 -11.68 2.45
N PHE A 140 3.03 -10.94 1.73
CA PHE A 140 4.48 -11.18 1.77
C PHE A 140 5.12 -10.76 3.10
N TRP A 141 4.66 -9.67 3.71
CA TRP A 141 5.11 -9.24 5.03
C TRP A 141 4.88 -10.33 6.07
N GLU A 142 3.64 -10.83 6.18
CA GLU A 142 3.26 -11.88 7.12
C GLU A 142 4.04 -13.18 6.87
N ALA A 143 4.14 -13.59 5.60
CA ALA A 143 4.88 -14.78 5.22
C ALA A 143 6.37 -14.68 5.60
N GLU A 144 7.00 -13.53 5.37
CA GLU A 144 8.42 -13.34 5.65
C GLU A 144 8.71 -13.17 7.13
N VAL A 145 7.89 -12.41 7.87
CA VAL A 145 7.97 -12.31 9.33
C VAL A 145 7.88 -13.69 9.97
N LYS A 146 6.91 -14.50 9.52
CA LYS A 146 6.75 -15.90 9.96
C LYS A 146 7.97 -16.75 9.59
N ARG A 147 8.45 -16.66 8.36
CA ARG A 147 9.60 -17.44 7.87
C ARG A 147 10.89 -17.14 8.64
N ARG A 148 11.11 -15.86 8.98
CA ARG A 148 12.26 -15.39 9.77
C ARG A 148 12.11 -15.67 11.27
N GLY A 149 10.92 -16.00 11.75
CA GLY A 149 10.65 -16.20 13.18
C GLY A 149 10.80 -14.91 13.99
N LEU A 150 10.44 -13.76 13.42
CA LEU A 150 10.56 -12.46 14.11
C LEU A 150 9.44 -12.32 15.15
N GLU A 151 9.80 -12.26 16.43
CA GLU A 151 8.85 -11.99 17.51
C GLU A 151 8.44 -10.51 17.56
N ASN A 152 9.35 -9.61 17.18
CA ASN A 152 9.16 -8.16 17.20
C ASN A 152 9.57 -7.57 15.83
N PRO A 153 8.79 -7.79 14.76
CA PRO A 153 9.02 -7.11 13.49
C PRO A 153 8.77 -5.60 13.63
N PRO A 154 9.30 -4.75 12.71
CA PRO A 154 9.00 -3.33 12.70
C PRO A 154 7.50 -3.04 12.70
N LEU A 155 7.08 -1.97 13.38
CA LEU A 155 5.69 -1.55 13.37
C LEU A 155 5.31 -0.97 12.01
N VAL A 156 4.43 -1.66 11.29
CA VAL A 156 3.88 -1.18 10.02
C VAL A 156 2.76 -0.19 10.29
N ILE A 157 2.89 1.01 9.75
CA ILE A 157 1.88 2.07 9.77
C ILE A 157 1.38 2.26 8.34
N GLU A 158 0.08 2.01 8.13
CA GLU A 158 -0.54 2.14 6.81
C GLU A 158 -1.34 3.45 6.71
N ARG A 159 -1.14 4.21 5.63
CA ARG A 159 -1.90 5.44 5.36
C ARG A 159 -2.39 5.48 3.93
N PHE A 160 -3.65 5.88 3.80
CA PHE A 160 -4.39 5.83 2.55
C PHE A 160 -4.92 7.21 2.17
N PRO A 161 -4.08 8.06 1.55
CA PRO A 161 -4.51 9.37 1.08
C PRO A 161 -5.51 9.26 -0.07
N TYR A 162 -6.50 10.14 -0.09
CA TYR A 162 -7.48 10.27 -1.17
C TYR A 162 -7.63 11.72 -1.63
N LEU A 163 -7.81 11.91 -2.95
CA LEU A 163 -7.79 13.22 -3.62
C LEU A 163 -6.52 14.03 -3.28
N ALA A 164 -5.38 13.35 -3.32
CA ALA A 164 -4.05 13.90 -3.01
C ALA A 164 -3.38 14.68 -4.16
N GLY A 165 -4.06 14.81 -5.30
CA GLY A 165 -3.48 15.41 -6.50
C GLY A 165 -3.25 16.92 -6.37
N GLY A 166 -2.16 17.41 -6.97
CA GLY A 166 -1.86 18.85 -7.09
C GLY A 166 -1.28 19.51 -5.85
N HIS A 167 -1.93 19.33 -4.69
CA HIS A 167 -1.55 19.97 -3.41
C HIS A 167 -1.59 18.99 -2.23
N PRO A 168 -0.73 17.95 -2.20
CA PRO A 168 -0.72 16.97 -1.11
C PRO A 168 -0.42 17.60 0.25
N GLU A 169 0.29 18.73 0.30
CA GLU A 169 0.58 19.50 1.51
C GLU A 169 -0.66 20.10 2.19
N LYS A 170 -1.81 20.10 1.51
CA LYS A 170 -3.09 20.58 2.04
C LYS A 170 -4.01 19.45 2.52
N LEU A 171 -3.62 18.19 2.33
CA LEU A 171 -4.45 17.05 2.70
C LEU A 171 -4.74 17.08 4.21
N PRO A 172 -6.02 16.97 4.61
CA PRO A 172 -6.35 16.73 6.01
C PRO A 172 -5.61 15.48 6.53
N GLY A 173 -4.79 15.67 7.58
CA GLY A 173 -3.96 14.62 8.19
C GLY A 173 -2.53 14.53 7.68
N ILE A 174 -2.10 15.41 6.75
CA ILE A 174 -0.74 15.38 6.21
C ILE A 174 0.34 15.61 7.28
N GLU A 175 0.05 16.41 8.31
CA GLU A 175 0.99 16.69 9.39
C GLU A 175 1.32 15.43 10.21
N GLU A 176 0.33 14.56 10.41
CA GLU A 176 0.54 13.27 11.07
C GLU A 176 1.43 12.36 10.23
N LEU A 177 1.16 12.28 8.92
CA LEU A 177 1.98 11.52 7.99
C LEU A 177 3.43 12.01 7.97
N GLN A 178 3.63 13.33 7.96
CA GLN A 178 4.96 13.96 8.02
C GLN A 178 5.68 13.65 9.32
N GLU A 179 4.98 13.60 10.45
CA GLU A 179 5.59 13.24 11.73
C GLU A 179 6.03 11.78 11.75
N ILE A 180 5.18 10.86 11.28
CA ILE A 180 5.52 9.45 11.17
C ILE A 180 6.75 9.25 10.27
N ALA A 181 6.81 9.96 9.14
CA ALA A 181 7.89 9.82 8.16
C ALA A 181 9.27 10.27 8.66
N LYS A 182 9.38 10.99 9.79
CA LYS A 182 10.68 11.44 10.32
C LYS A 182 11.50 10.31 10.92
N ASP A 183 10.84 9.26 11.38
CA ASP A 183 11.47 8.15 12.11
C ASP A 183 10.87 6.77 11.73
N ALA A 184 10.28 6.69 10.54
CA ALA A 184 9.84 5.47 9.88
C ALA A 184 10.73 5.11 8.69
#